data_AF-A0AAV4XJI1-F1
#
_entry.id   AF-A0AAV4XJI1-F1
#
_cell.length_a   1.000
_cell.length_b   1.000
_cell.length_c   1.000
_cell.angle_alpha   90.00
_cell.angle_beta   90.00
_cell.angle_gamma   90.00
#
_symmetry.space_group_name_H-M   'P 1'
#
loop_
_entity.id
_entity.type
_entity.pdbx_description
1 polymer ?
#
loop_
_entity_poly.entity_id
_entity_poly.type
_entity_poly.pdbx_seq_one_letter_code
_entity_poly.pdbx_strand_id
1 'polypeptide(L)'
;MKLSKKAEEVAGLYAMMLGYSCASRARFKNNFFKDWTEEIQRENENLTKKYGYCTLDGHKQEVVNFKIEPPALFKGRGNHPKMGMLKKSVSKL
;
A
#
# COMPACT_ATOMS: atom_id res chain seq x y z
N MET A 1 2.48 -5.59 -4.79
CA MET A 1 2.23 -4.45 -3.88
C MET A 1 3.14 -3.32 -4.34
N LYS A 2 2.61 -2.16 -4.73
CA LYS A 2 3.45 -1.01 -5.12
C LYS A 2 3.76 -0.22 -3.85
N LEU A 3 5.05 -0.02 -3.58
CA LEU A 3 5.54 0.76 -2.46
C LEU A 3 5.74 2.22 -2.92
N SER A 4 5.97 3.12 -1.97
CA SER A 4 6.47 4.46 -2.32
C SER A 4 7.92 4.37 -2.79
N LYS A 5 8.37 5.37 -3.54
CA LYS A 5 9.78 5.46 -3.97
C LYS A 5 10.74 5.41 -2.78
N LYS A 6 10.40 6.08 -1.68
CA LYS A 6 11.23 6.12 -0.48
C LYS A 6 11.28 4.75 0.22
N ALA A 7 10.15 4.06 0.34
CA ALA A 7 10.10 2.71 0.89
C ALA A 7 10.82 1.68 -0.02
N GLU A 8 10.77 1.87 -1.34
CA GLU A 8 11.52 1.06 -2.33
C GLU A 8 13.04 1.29 -2.20
N GLU A 9 13.48 2.54 -2.08
CA GLU A 9 14.89 2.89 -1.86
C GLU A 9 15.44 2.24 -0.59
N VAL A 10 14.73 2.39 0.54
CA VAL A 10 15.12 1.80 1.84
C VAL A 10 15.14 0.27 1.77
N ALA A 11 14.17 -0.35 1.10
CA ALA A 11 14.16 -1.81 0.87
C ALA A 11 15.35 -2.24 -0.02
N GLY A 12 15.70 -1.45 -1.03
CA GLY A 12 16.84 -1.68 -1.90
C GLY A 12 18.18 -1.66 -1.15
N LEU A 13 18.36 -0.71 -0.22
CA LEU A 13 19.54 -0.65 0.65
C LEU A 13 19.70 -1.93 1.47
N TYR A 14 18.61 -2.43 2.06
CA TYR A 14 18.65 -3.67 2.82
C TYR A 14 18.89 -4.90 1.94
N ALA A 15 18.33 -4.94 0.73
CA ALA A 15 18.57 -6.01 -0.23
C ALA A 15 20.06 -6.12 -0.61
N MET A 16 20.74 -5.00 -0.82
CA MET A 16 22.20 -4.98 -1.07
C MET A 16 23.00 -5.53 0.12
N MET A 17 22.48 -5.37 1.33
CA MET A 17 23.14 -5.81 2.56
C MET A 17 22.98 -7.31 2.85
N LEU A 18 22.10 -8.04 2.15
CA LEU A 18 21.81 -9.46 2.41
C LEU A 18 23.03 -10.39 2.29
N GLY A 19 24.06 -9.99 1.53
CA GLY A 19 25.32 -10.74 1.40
C GLY A 19 26.31 -10.54 2.55
N TYR A 20 26.05 -9.62 3.48
CA TYR A 20 26.98 -9.25 4.55
C TYR A 20 26.59 -9.93 5.87
N SER A 21 27.60 -10.26 6.68
CA SER A 21 27.41 -10.93 7.98
C SER A 21 26.57 -10.12 8.99
N CYS A 22 26.47 -8.80 8.80
CA CYS A 22 25.64 -7.93 9.63
C CYS A 22 24.13 -8.12 9.37
N ALA A 23 23.70 -8.45 8.15
CA ALA A 23 22.28 -8.65 7.83
C ALA A 23 21.67 -9.85 8.55
N SER A 24 22.48 -10.86 8.89
CA SER A 24 22.03 -12.03 9.66
C SER A 24 21.79 -11.70 11.14
N ARG A 25 22.36 -10.62 11.67
CA ARG A 25 22.27 -10.26 13.09
C ARG A 25 20.86 -9.80 13.45
N ALA A 26 20.28 -10.35 14.50
CA ALA A 26 18.93 -10.02 14.95
C ALA A 26 18.74 -8.51 15.20
N ARG A 27 19.73 -7.85 15.83
CA ARG A 27 19.70 -6.40 16.08
C ARG A 27 19.61 -5.58 14.78
N PHE A 28 20.34 -5.97 13.73
CA PHE A 28 20.32 -5.28 12.45
C PHE A 28 18.94 -5.41 11.78
N LYS A 29 18.41 -6.65 11.73
CA LYS A 29 17.07 -6.92 11.20
C LYS A 29 16.00 -6.14 11.93
N ASN A 30 15.98 -6.21 13.26
CA ASN A 30 14.95 -5.56 14.08
C ASN A 30 14.96 -4.04 13.91
N ASN A 31 16.14 -3.43 13.90
CA ASN A 31 16.26 -1.98 13.67
C ASN A 31 15.76 -1.60 12.28
N PHE A 32 16.19 -2.32 11.24
CA PHE A 32 15.75 -2.07 9.88
C PHE A 32 14.23 -2.19 9.73
N PHE A 33 13.64 -3.30 10.18
CA PHE A 33 12.20 -3.52 10.04
C PHE A 33 11.38 -2.54 10.86
N LYS A 34 11.88 -2.08 12.01
CA LYS A 34 11.24 -1.01 12.78
C LYS A 34 11.18 0.28 11.97
N ASP A 35 12.32 0.79 11.52
CA ASP A 35 12.41 2.07 10.81
C ASP A 35 11.66 2.03 9.46
N TRP A 36 11.75 0.91 8.73
CA TRP A 36 11.05 0.72 7.47
C TRP A 36 9.52 0.69 7.65
N THR A 37 9.03 0.04 8.71
CA THR A 37 7.60 0.02 9.02
C THR A 37 7.09 1.40 9.42
N GLU A 38 7.87 2.15 10.22
CA GLU A 38 7.53 3.53 10.61
C GLU A 38 7.44 4.46 9.38
N GLU A 39 8.32 4.30 8.39
CA GLU A 39 8.27 5.11 7.17
C GLU A 39 7.04 4.77 6.31
N ILE A 40 6.71 3.49 6.13
CA ILE A 40 5.50 3.06 5.43
C ILE A 40 4.24 3.61 6.13
N GLN A 41 4.21 3.56 7.45
CA GLN A 41 3.10 4.06 8.24
C GLN A 41 2.93 5.58 8.05
N ARG A 42 4.03 6.33 8.12
CA ARG A 42 4.03 7.79 7.90
C ARG A 42 3.46 8.18 6.54
N GLU A 43 3.79 7.44 5.49
CA GLU A 43 3.26 7.70 4.16
C GLU A 43 1.78 7.35 4.02
N ASN A 44 1.35 6.24 4.64
CA ASN A 44 -0.06 5.87 4.70
C ASN A 44 -0.89 6.93 5.44
N GLU A 45 -0.36 7.49 6.54
CA GLU A 45 -0.99 8.60 7.26
C GLU A 45 -1.08 9.86 6.40
N ASN A 46 -0.03 10.20 5.65
CA ASN A 46 -0.06 11.34 4.73
C ASN A 46 -1.10 11.15 3.62
N LEU A 47 -1.23 9.94 3.07
CA LEU A 47 -2.28 9.60 2.10
C LEU A 47 -3.68 9.71 2.71
N THR A 48 -3.86 9.22 3.94
CA THR A 48 -5.15 9.26 4.65
C THR A 48 -5.54 10.70 4.99
N LYS A 49 -4.60 11.54 5.42
CA LYS A 49 -4.85 12.97 5.63
C LYS A 49 -5.27 13.69 4.35
N LYS A 50 -4.70 13.30 3.21
CA LYS A 50 -4.96 13.93 1.91
C LYS A 50 -6.26 13.45 1.25
N TYR A 51 -6.56 12.16 1.31
CA TYR A 51 -7.66 11.54 0.54
C TYR A 51 -8.73 10.85 1.40
N GLY A 52 -8.50 10.70 2.70
CA GLY A 52 -9.42 10.05 3.64
C GLY A 52 -10.56 10.93 4.11
N TYR A 53 -10.60 12.20 3.71
CA TYR A 53 -11.65 13.13 4.11
C TYR A 53 -12.22 13.87 2.90
N CYS A 54 -13.54 14.07 2.91
CA CYS A 54 -14.23 14.95 1.99
C CYS A 54 -15.00 16.02 2.78
N THR A 55 -15.26 17.16 2.15
CA THR A 55 -16.14 18.19 2.71
C THR A 55 -17.48 18.08 2.02
N LEU A 56 -18.54 17.79 2.78
CA LEU A 56 -19.92 17.75 2.31
C LEU A 56 -20.71 18.82 3.07
N ASP A 57 -21.26 19.80 2.34
CA ASP A 57 -22.07 20.89 2.90
C ASP A 57 -21.39 21.65 4.07
N GLY A 58 -20.07 21.81 3.99
CA GLY A 58 -19.26 22.48 5.04
C GLY A 58 -18.81 21.57 6.18
N HIS A 59 -19.25 20.31 6.23
CA HIS A 59 -18.84 19.33 7.23
C HIS A 59 -17.78 18.36 6.69
N LYS A 60 -16.75 18.09 7.50
CA LYS A 60 -15.70 17.12 7.17
C LYS A 60 -16.20 15.70 7.47
N GLN A 61 -16.26 14.86 6.46
CA GLN A 61 -16.68 13.46 6.56
C GLN A 61 -15.54 12.52 6.17
N GLU A 62 -15.55 11.31 6.73
CA GLU A 62 -14.55 10.27 6.47
C GLU A 62 -14.92 9.44 5.23
N VAL A 63 -13.92 9.19 4.38
CA VAL A 63 -14.06 8.37 3.18
C VAL A 63 -13.62 6.95 3.48
N VAL A 64 -14.55 5.99 3.37
CA VAL A 64 -14.31 4.58 3.72
C VAL A 64 -13.30 3.90 2.78
N ASN A 65 -13.46 4.05 1.47
CA ASN A 65 -12.56 3.45 0.50
C ASN A 65 -12.06 4.48 -0.53
N PHE A 66 -10.99 5.18 -0.18
CA PHE A 66 -10.34 6.15 -1.06
C PHE A 66 -9.34 5.50 -2.05
N LYS A 67 -8.99 4.22 -1.84
CA LYS A 67 -8.08 3.48 -2.73
C LYS A 67 -8.90 2.77 -3.80
N ILE A 68 -8.60 3.07 -5.05
CA ILE A 68 -9.23 2.40 -6.19
C ILE A 68 -8.80 0.93 -6.19
N GLU A 69 -9.75 0.03 -6.36
CA GLU A 69 -9.46 -1.39 -6.49
C GLU A 69 -8.60 -1.66 -7.73
N PRO A 70 -7.53 -2.47 -7.60
CA PRO A 70 -6.75 -2.86 -8.75
C PRO A 70 -7.59 -3.70 -9.73
N PRO A 71 -7.21 -3.75 -11.02
CA PRO A 71 -7.84 -4.65 -11.97
C PRO A 71 -7.78 -6.08 -11.46
N ALA A 72 -8.90 -6.79 -11.52
CA ALA A 72 -9.07 -8.12 -10.97
C ALA A 72 -10.09 -8.92 -11.80
N LEU A 73 -10.16 -10.23 -11.59
CA LEU A 73 -11.26 -11.02 -12.13
C LEU A 73 -12.51 -10.84 -11.25
N PHE A 74 -13.67 -10.71 -11.87
CA PHE A 74 -14.94 -10.55 -11.17
C PHE A 74 -15.29 -11.84 -10.42
N LYS A 75 -15.28 -11.74 -9.09
CA LYS A 75 -15.72 -12.83 -8.19
C LYS A 75 -17.18 -12.59 -7.81
N GLY A 76 -18.09 -13.14 -8.62
CA GLY A 76 -19.53 -13.13 -8.28
C GLY A 76 -19.84 -14.08 -7.13
N ARG A 77 -20.94 -13.86 -6.41
CA ARG A 77 -21.42 -14.77 -5.35
C ARG A 77 -22.30 -15.87 -5.97
N GLY A 78 -22.22 -17.10 -5.45
CA GLY A 78 -22.96 -18.25 -5.99
C GLY A 78 -22.60 -18.57 -7.45
N ASN A 79 -23.57 -19.06 -8.23
CA ASN A 79 -23.39 -19.37 -9.66
C ASN A 79 -23.63 -18.13 -10.54
N HIS A 80 -22.89 -17.05 -10.30
CA HIS A 80 -23.07 -15.81 -11.05
C HIS A 80 -22.49 -15.94 -12.48
N PRO A 81 -23.27 -15.69 -13.55
CA PRO A 81 -22.88 -15.99 -14.94
C PRO A 81 -21.69 -15.17 -15.45
N LYS A 82 -21.39 -14.05 -14.79
CA LYS A 82 -20.26 -13.15 -15.12
C LYS A 82 -18.99 -13.41 -14.31
N MET A 83 -18.96 -14.45 -13.48
CA MET A 83 -17.77 -14.80 -12.70
C MET A 83 -16.59 -15.09 -13.64
N GLY A 84 -15.42 -14.56 -13.32
CA GLY A 84 -14.22 -14.70 -14.16
C GLY A 84 -14.10 -13.65 -15.27
N MET A 85 -15.09 -12.78 -15.47
CA MET A 85 -14.92 -11.63 -16.37
C MET A 85 -13.88 -10.64 -15.83
N LEU A 86 -13.12 -9.98 -16.72
CA LEU A 86 -12.12 -8.99 -16.33
C LEU A 86 -12.79 -7.70 -15.82
N LYS A 87 -12.53 -7.34 -14.56
CA LYS A 87 -12.79 -6.00 -14.02
C LYS A 87 -11.63 -5.10 -14.44
N LYS A 88 -11.88 -4.23 -15.43
CA LYS A 88 -10.89 -3.28 -15.95
C LYS A 88 -10.44 -2.33 -14.84
N SER A 89 -9.18 -1.89 -14.92
CA SER A 89 -8.71 -0.78 -14.08
C SER A 89 -9.51 0.46 -14.44
N VAL A 90 -9.84 1.27 -13.43
CA VAL A 90 -10.28 2.64 -13.69
C VAL A 90 -9.11 3.37 -14.34
N SER A 91 -9.31 3.87 -15.56
CA SER A 91 -8.28 4.64 -16.27
C SER A 91 -8.08 5.97 -15.55
N LYS A 92 -6.83 6.38 -15.36
CA LYS A 92 -6.52 7.78 -15.02
C LYS A 92 -6.97 8.63 -16.22
N LEU A 93 -7.95 9.49 -15.99
CA LEU A 93 -8.21 10.65 -16.86
C LEU A 93 -7.04 11.63 -16.76
#